data_AF-A0A1P8YIP1-F1
#
_entry.id   AF-A0A1P8YIP1-F1
#
_cell.length_a   1.000
_cell.length_b   1.000
_cell.length_c   1.000
_cell.angle_alpha   90.00
_cell.angle_beta   90.00
_cell.angle_gamma   90.00
#
_symmetry.space_group_name_H-M   'P 1'
#
loop_
_entity.id
_entity.type
_entity.pdbx_description
1 polymer ?
#
loop_
_entity_poly.entity_id
_entity_poly.type
_entity_poly.pdbx_seq_one_letter_code
_entity_poly.pdbx_strand_id
1 'polypeptide(L)'
;MDPVEALREIAYWLERSRAETHRVKAYRRAADIVEALSDEQRDRLGRTGTWAALSGIGPKTAAVIAEAYAGGVPAYLTEVKSKAGQIGEGGRALLAALRGDLHTHSDWSDGVAPSGR
;
A
#
# COMPACT_ATOMS: atom_id res chain seq x y z
N MET A 1 -6.83 -2.18 -4.40
CA MET A 1 -6.45 -1.63 -3.08
C MET A 1 -5.51 -0.45 -3.32
N ASP A 2 -5.24 0.41 -2.34
CA ASP A 2 -4.27 1.49 -2.56
C ASP A 2 -2.82 0.91 -2.64
N PRO A 3 -1.97 1.35 -3.58
CA PRO A 3 -0.60 0.84 -3.68
C PRO A 3 0.28 1.13 -2.45
N VAL A 4 0.09 2.27 -1.78
CA VAL A 4 0.81 2.61 -0.54
C VAL A 4 0.40 1.64 0.56
N GLU A 5 -0.90 1.37 0.69
CA GLU A 5 -1.43 0.36 1.63
C GLU A 5 -0.80 -1.01 1.39
N ALA A 6 -0.76 -1.48 0.14
CA ALA A 6 -0.18 -2.77 -0.21
C ALA A 6 1.31 -2.88 0.17
N LEU A 7 2.10 -1.83 -0.11
CA LEU A 7 3.52 -1.79 0.22
C LEU A 7 3.78 -1.79 1.73
N ARG A 8 2.99 -1.00 2.49
CA ARG A 8 3.05 -0.96 3.96
C ARG A 8 2.66 -2.31 4.56
N GLU A 9 1.63 -2.95 4.02
CA GLU A 9 1.19 -4.27 4.48
C GLU A 9 2.27 -5.34 4.23
N ILE A 10 2.91 -5.35 3.06
CA ILE A 10 4.03 -6.25 2.78
C ILE A 10 5.18 -6.04 3.76
N ALA A 11 5.57 -4.79 4.02
CA ALA A 11 6.63 -4.47 4.96
C ALA A 11 6.32 -5.00 6.37
N TYR A 12 5.08 -4.86 6.82
CA TYR A 12 4.61 -5.37 8.10
C TYR A 12 4.75 -6.90 8.21
N TRP A 13 4.28 -7.65 7.20
CA TRP A 13 4.36 -9.11 7.24
C TRP A 13 5.79 -9.64 7.09
N LEU A 14 6.66 -8.92 6.36
CA LEU A 14 8.09 -9.24 6.29
C LEU A 14 8.77 -9.02 7.64
N GLU A 15 8.47 -7.92 8.34
CA GLU A 15 9.01 -7.64 9.67
C GLU A 15 8.59 -8.72 10.67
N ARG A 16 7.31 -9.13 10.64
CA ARG A 16 6.78 -10.16 11.52
C ARG A 16 7.38 -11.56 11.28
N SER A 17 7.69 -11.90 10.04
CA SER A 17 8.32 -13.19 9.71
C SER A 17 9.83 -13.23 10.02
N ARG A 18 10.38 -12.20 10.69
CA ARG A 18 11.82 -11.99 10.91
C ARG A 18 12.61 -12.06 9.59
N ALA A 19 11.98 -11.63 8.49
CA ALA A 19 12.62 -11.62 7.18
C ALA A 19 13.75 -10.57 7.13
N GLU A 20 14.48 -10.55 6.00
CA GLU A 20 15.59 -9.63 5.76
C GLU A 20 15.19 -8.16 6.00
N THR A 21 15.81 -7.53 7.00
CA THR A 21 15.63 -6.11 7.38
C THR A 21 15.77 -5.16 6.19
N HIS A 22 16.62 -5.51 5.22
CA HIS A 22 16.80 -4.72 4.00
C HIS A 22 15.53 -4.66 3.14
N ARG A 23 14.78 -5.78 3.03
CA ARG A 23 13.54 -5.82 2.25
C ARG A 23 12.44 -5.01 2.92
N VAL A 24 12.31 -5.11 4.25
CA VAL A 24 11.35 -4.28 5.02
C VAL A 24 11.59 -2.79 4.75
N LYS A 25 12.85 -2.33 4.83
CA LYS A 25 13.22 -0.94 4.53
C LYS A 25 12.91 -0.55 3.08
N ALA A 26 13.17 -1.43 2.12
CA ALA A 26 12.88 -1.17 0.71
C ALA A 26 11.38 -0.97 0.45
N TYR A 27 10.51 -1.80 1.03
CA TYR A 27 9.05 -1.65 0.88
C TYR A 27 8.51 -0.40 1.58
N ARG A 28 9.02 -0.05 2.77
CA ARG A 28 8.66 1.21 3.45
C ARG A 28 9.04 2.41 2.59
N ARG A 29 10.28 2.46 2.08
CA ARG A 29 10.73 3.58 1.24
C ARG A 29 9.97 3.68 -0.07
N ALA A 30 9.59 2.55 -0.67
CA ALA A 30 8.73 2.55 -1.85
C ALA A 30 7.34 3.12 -1.54
N ALA A 31 6.78 2.81 -0.37
CA ALA A 31 5.50 3.38 0.07
C ALA A 31 5.60 4.90 0.19
N ASP A 32 6.68 5.41 0.81
CA ASP A 32 6.91 6.86 0.95
C ASP A 32 7.05 7.55 -0.43
N ILE A 33 7.75 6.91 -1.37
CA ILE A 33 7.90 7.43 -2.75
C ILE A 33 6.55 7.54 -3.44
N VAL A 34 5.71 6.50 -3.35
CA VAL A 34 4.39 6.48 -4.01
C VAL A 34 3.43 7.44 -3.31
N GLU A 35 3.49 7.53 -1.97
CA GLU A 35 2.69 8.46 -1.17
C GLU A 35 2.95 9.92 -1.56
N ALA A 36 4.21 10.27 -1.82
CA ALA A 36 4.61 11.62 -2.24
C ALA A 36 4.21 12.01 -3.67
N LEU A 37 3.71 11.08 -4.49
CA LEU A 37 3.23 11.37 -5.85
C LEU A 37 1.82 11.95 -5.81
N SER A 38 1.56 12.92 -6.69
CA SER A 38 0.19 13.40 -6.94
C SER A 38 -0.65 12.35 -7.67
N ASP A 39 -1.97 12.49 -7.60
CA ASP A 39 -2.90 11.58 -8.27
C ASP A 39 -2.65 11.53 -9.78
N GLU A 40 -2.37 12.67 -10.43
CA GLU A 40 -2.06 12.71 -11.86
C GLU A 40 -0.78 11.95 -12.21
N GLN A 41 0.24 12.01 -11.33
CA GLN A 41 1.48 11.27 -11.52
C GLN A 41 1.24 9.77 -11.37
N ARG A 42 0.48 9.36 -10.36
CA ARG A 42 0.09 7.96 -10.14
C ARG A 42 -0.72 7.43 -11.32
N ASP A 43 -1.65 8.23 -11.82
CA ASP A 43 -2.48 7.92 -12.99
C ASP A 43 -1.66 7.73 -14.26
N ARG A 44 -0.72 8.64 -14.51
CA ARG A 44 0.19 8.53 -15.66
C ARG A 44 1.01 7.24 -15.58
N LEU A 45 1.62 6.97 -14.42
CA LEU A 45 2.44 5.78 -14.21
C LEU A 45 1.62 4.48 -14.28
N GLY A 46 0.39 4.51 -13.79
CA GLY A 46 -0.56 3.41 -13.87
C GLY A 46 -0.93 3.06 -15.31
N ARG A 47 -1.20 4.07 -16.14
CA ARG A 47 -1.51 3.88 -17.56
C ARG A 47 -0.31 3.40 -18.38
N THR A 48 0.89 3.88 -18.07
CA THR A 48 2.12 3.50 -18.81
C THR A 48 2.79 2.23 -18.27
N GLY A 49 2.46 1.79 -17.06
CA GLY A 49 3.11 0.67 -16.39
C GLY A 49 4.56 0.96 -15.97
N THR A 50 4.98 2.23 -15.90
CA THR A 50 6.39 2.63 -15.72
C THR A 50 6.78 2.89 -14.27
N TRP A 51 6.20 2.16 -13.32
CA TRP A 51 6.51 2.31 -11.89
C TRP A 51 7.99 2.03 -11.56
N ALA A 52 8.63 1.12 -12.29
CA ALA A 52 10.06 0.79 -12.14
C ALA A 52 11.01 1.91 -12.59
N ALA A 53 10.50 2.97 -13.23
CA ALA A 53 11.29 4.15 -13.56
C ALA A 53 11.54 5.08 -12.36
N LEU A 54 10.79 4.89 -11.26
CA LEU A 54 10.96 5.67 -10.04
C LEU A 54 12.22 5.22 -9.30
N SER A 55 13.08 6.18 -8.94
CA SER A 55 14.31 5.92 -8.18
C SER A 55 13.96 5.29 -6.83
N GLY A 56 14.57 4.13 -6.54
CA GLY A 56 14.28 3.35 -5.33
C GLY A 56 13.16 2.32 -5.47
N ILE A 57 12.52 2.21 -6.64
CA ILE A 57 11.52 1.17 -6.92
C ILE A 57 12.10 0.13 -7.88
N GLY A 58 12.37 -1.06 -7.35
CA GLY A 58 12.80 -2.21 -8.14
C GLY A 58 11.64 -2.86 -8.91
N PRO A 59 11.93 -3.73 -9.90
CA PRO A 59 10.92 -4.36 -10.75
C PRO A 59 9.89 -5.19 -9.96
N LYS A 60 10.30 -5.86 -8.88
CA LYS A 60 9.38 -6.60 -8.01
C LYS A 60 8.41 -5.69 -7.26
N THR A 61 8.91 -4.55 -6.78
CA THR A 61 8.10 -3.55 -6.08
C THR A 61 7.14 -2.85 -7.05
N ALA A 62 7.62 -2.55 -8.27
CA ALA A 62 6.81 -2.00 -9.35
C ALA A 62 5.64 -2.92 -9.73
N ALA A 63 5.86 -4.24 -9.79
CA ALA A 63 4.79 -5.21 -10.05
C ALA A 63 3.70 -5.17 -8.96
N VAL A 64 4.10 -5.14 -7.69
CA VAL A 64 3.16 -4.99 -6.56
C VAL A 64 2.34 -3.71 -6.68
N ILE A 65 2.98 -2.59 -7.01
CA ILE A 65 2.31 -1.30 -7.18
C ILE A 65 1.30 -1.38 -8.33
N ALA A 66 1.69 -1.94 -9.46
CA ALA A 66 0.81 -2.08 -10.63
C ALA A 66 -0.41 -2.96 -10.33
N GLU A 67 -0.21 -4.12 -9.69
CA GLU A 67 -1.29 -5.03 -9.29
C GLU A 67 -2.27 -4.36 -8.32
N ALA A 68 -1.76 -3.63 -7.33
CA ALA A 68 -2.59 -2.90 -6.37
C ALA A 68 -3.37 -1.77 -7.06
N TYR A 69 -2.68 -0.97 -7.88
CA TYR A 69 -3.26 0.17 -8.61
C TYR A 69 -4.37 -0.29 -9.57
N ALA A 70 -4.25 -1.46 -10.19
CA ALA A 70 -5.29 -2.08 -11.01
C ALA A 70 -6.52 -2.55 -10.22
N GLY A 71 -6.58 -2.28 -8.91
CA GLY A 71 -7.66 -2.70 -8.02
C GLY A 71 -7.47 -4.10 -7.42
N GLY A 72 -6.44 -4.84 -7.87
CA GLY A 72 -6.14 -6.18 -7.40
C GLY A 72 -5.49 -6.24 -6.02
N VAL A 73 -5.36 -7.46 -5.50
CA VAL A 73 -4.52 -7.76 -4.34
C VAL A 73 -3.21 -8.33 -4.87
N PRO A 74 -2.05 -7.73 -4.54
CA PRO A 74 -0.79 -8.21 -5.08
C PRO A 74 -0.49 -9.67 -4.72
N ALA A 75 -0.02 -10.44 -5.69
CA ALA A 75 0.31 -11.85 -5.50
C ALA A 75 1.40 -12.01 -4.43
N TYR A 76 2.39 -11.11 -4.45
CA TYR A 76 3.46 -11.11 -3.45
C TYR A 76 2.96 -10.82 -2.03
N LEU A 77 1.96 -9.92 -1.86
CA LEU A 77 1.34 -9.69 -0.56
C LEU A 77 0.68 -10.98 -0.04
N THR A 78 -0.05 -11.68 -0.90
CA THR A 78 -0.69 -12.95 -0.56
C THR A 78 0.34 -14.01 -0.14
N GLU A 79 1.47 -14.09 -0.86
CA GLU A 79 2.58 -15.00 -0.55
C GLU A 79 3.18 -14.71 0.83
N VAL A 80 3.50 -13.44 1.12
CA VAL A 80 4.11 -13.05 2.41
C VAL A 80 3.12 -13.28 3.56
N LYS A 81 1.82 -13.00 3.36
CA LYS A 81 0.76 -13.29 4.34
C LYS A 81 0.65 -14.78 4.64
N SER A 82 0.65 -15.61 3.60
CA SER A 82 0.56 -17.07 3.74
C SER A 82 1.75 -17.61 4.56
N LYS A 83 2.97 -17.19 4.20
CA LYS A 83 4.20 -17.56 4.92
C LYS A 83 4.17 -17.10 6.38
N ALA A 84 3.74 -15.87 6.65
CA ALA A 84 3.65 -15.35 8.00
C ALA A 84 2.54 -16.02 8.83
N GLY A 85 1.41 -16.39 8.21
CA GLY A 85 0.33 -17.13 8.85
C GLY A 85 0.73 -18.53 9.31
N GLN A 86 1.58 -19.21 8.54
CA GLN A 86 2.20 -20.48 8.95
C GLN A 86 3.15 -20.31 10.16
N ILE A 87 3.72 -19.11 10.34
CA ILE A 87 4.68 -18.80 11.41
C ILE A 87 3.98 -18.30 12.69
N GLY A 88 2.74 -17.80 12.62
CA GLY A 88 2.02 -17.35 13.84
C GLY A 88 0.56 -16.98 13.64
N GLU A 89 -0.33 -17.81 14.19
CA GLU A 89 -1.80 -17.66 14.27
C GLU A 89 -2.32 -16.36 14.96
N GLY A 90 -1.45 -15.44 15.40
CA GLY A 90 -1.83 -14.25 16.19
C GLY A 90 -1.93 -12.89 15.46
N GLY A 91 -1.87 -12.82 14.13
CA GLY A 91 -1.61 -11.55 13.40
C GLY A 91 -2.79 -10.67 12.97
N ARG A 92 -4.05 -11.12 13.13
CA ARG A 92 -5.21 -10.44 12.49
C ARG A 92 -5.63 -9.11 13.11
N ALA A 93 -5.24 -8.83 14.37
CA ALA A 93 -5.76 -7.68 15.12
C ALA A 93 -5.12 -6.32 14.76
N LEU A 94 -3.90 -6.27 14.21
CA LEU A 94 -3.17 -5.01 14.03
C LEU A 94 -3.39 -4.33 12.68
N LEU A 95 -3.84 -5.05 11.64
CA LEU A 95 -4.22 -4.42 10.35
C LEU A 95 -5.41 -3.47 10.50
N ALA A 96 -6.28 -3.71 11.48
CA ALA A 96 -7.35 -2.78 11.82
C ALA A 96 -6.81 -1.43 12.32
N ALA A 97 -5.66 -1.41 12.98
CA ALA A 97 -5.03 -0.18 13.48
C ALA A 97 -4.38 0.63 12.34
N LEU A 98 -3.77 -0.01 11.34
CA LEU A 98 -3.22 0.68 10.17
C LEU A 98 -4.30 1.22 9.22
N ARG A 99 -5.48 0.59 9.18
CA ARG A 99 -6.62 1.03 8.37
C ARG A 99 -7.35 2.24 8.97
N GLY A 100 -7.13 2.54 10.24
CA GLY A 100 -7.80 3.62 10.98
C GLY A 100 -7.25 5.03 10.75
N ASP A 101 -5.99 5.18 10.35
CA ASP A 101 -5.30 6.48 10.34
C ASP A 101 -5.18 7.15 8.95
N LEU A 102 -5.82 6.61 7.91
CA LEU A 102 -5.67 7.12 6.53
C LEU A 102 -6.99 7.47 5.83
N HIS A 103 -7.94 8.10 6.54
CA HIS A 103 -9.11 8.75 5.93
C HIS A 103 -9.17 10.23 6.29
N THR A 104 -8.28 11.01 5.68
CA THR A 104 -8.52 12.42 5.45
C THR A 104 -7.82 12.78 4.15
N HIS A 105 -8.61 12.91 3.08
CA HIS A 105 -8.52 13.91 2.01
C HIS A 105 -9.42 13.48 0.85
N SER A 106 -10.70 13.79 1.02
CA SER A 106 -11.58 14.20 -0.07
C SER A 106 -12.54 15.22 0.53
N ASP A 107 -12.02 16.41 0.79
CA ASP A 107 -12.83 17.62 0.88
C ASP A 107 -13.40 17.85 -0.53
N TRP A 108 -14.56 17.27 -0.79
CA TRP A 108 -15.47 17.88 -1.76
C TRP A 108 -16.38 18.83 -0.98
N SER A 109 -16.13 20.10 -1.26
CA SER A 109 -16.69 21.31 -0.69
C SER A 109 -18.20 21.42 -0.89
N ASP A 110 -18.87 21.79 0.19
CA ASP A 110 -20.12 22.55 0.34
C ASP A 110 -21.37 22.26 -0.51
N GLY A 111 -22.42 21.85 0.21
CA GLY A 111 -23.82 22.00 -0.16
C GLY A 111 -24.70 22.21 1.09
N VAL A 112 -24.65 23.43 1.63
CA VAL A 112 -25.58 24.13 2.55
C VAL A 112 -26.92 23.44 2.96
N ALA A 113 -27.09 23.26 4.28
CA ALA A 113 -28.23 23.51 5.23
C ALA A 113 -29.70 23.78 4.74
N PRO A 114 -30.76 23.82 5.62
CA PRO A 114 -31.04 23.21 6.94
C PRO A 114 -32.50 22.70 7.19
N SER A 115 -32.70 22.11 8.39
CA SER A 115 -33.89 22.07 9.29
C SER A 115 -35.19 21.37 8.86
N GLY A 116 -35.64 20.42 9.72
CA GLY A 116 -37.05 20.04 9.80
C GLY A 116 -37.36 18.89 10.76
N ARG A 117 -37.52 19.18 12.06
CA ARG A 117 -38.79 19.04 12.81
C ARG A 117 -38.55 19.11 14.32
#